data_AF-E9D743-F1
#
_entry.id   AF-E9D743-F1
#
_cell.length_a   1.000
_cell.length_b   1.000
_cell.length_c   1.000
_cell.angle_alpha   90.00
_cell.angle_beta   90.00
_cell.angle_gamma   90.00
#
_symmetry.space_group_name_H-M   'P 1'
#
loop_
_entity.id
_entity.type
_entity.pdbx_description
1 polymer ?
#
loop_
_entity_poly.entity_id
_entity_poly.type
_entity_poly.pdbx_seq_one_letter_code
_entity_poly.pdbx_strand_id
1 'polypeptide(L)'
;MDRLRPLELLDLPPELLQLILFHCSTPSFLQLSSTCQTLYTIASSCREVIKNHLKRTPGARTSLNDLKTEELFRVLKARTAEHLYGANFHSDLTNYIFKCGIIDNCTSALREGEDPNAALVEKGGSRVLLYHIQSKEAKLRSILEVPYDQPGRVEVIKTVFCKDGSLAVLQKYEPIEESCQAGRAHPFAKEALESYRQAEFHLVTYPDISGFARVPRVTVGVLQPVEGFHPTAIDVQNPSMAVIAWQHERYPLQGQVLMYTLVKDASVEEDGRTYAMYSSKPIIDADPASNILQCIPPIVRLELNDNASQVLYYHPSSTLYNRYGDLLALDTAAQQRHSWMKNACNVTLGHRLLRFSIGIPFFCTHETYQADSYRQMCRWQYLTLGIARHESEKWTIACLLRSEARCRSSRCQHVPNLDRGRRFNQWVAMARLWGYQNSESSLSGLVATSPRGKRIAIANWNVIYIWALNPQVIIEGQQGKEWEYYPENMKSEHGFVELKPIVLQPDAVCFNLKFSQSEDELIALTDRGLMRWDLGPAGKGFKVKKFLDMDAKISMGETSKGSGPAVGTSNLQDVGMIDT
;
A
#
# COMPACT_ATOMS: atom_id res chain seq x y z
N MET A 1 63.04 -18.44 -11.92
CA MET A 1 62.01 -18.05 -10.93
C MET A 1 60.69 -18.07 -11.65
N ASP A 2 60.05 -19.24 -11.70
CA ASP A 2 58.69 -19.36 -12.22
C ASP A 2 57.75 -18.64 -11.26
N ARG A 3 57.14 -17.55 -11.75
CA ARG A 3 56.06 -16.88 -11.02
C ARG A 3 54.92 -17.89 -10.90
N LEU A 4 54.71 -18.42 -9.69
CA LEU A 4 53.53 -19.17 -9.32
C LEU A 4 52.31 -18.40 -9.84
N ARG A 5 51.59 -18.98 -10.82
CA ARG A 5 50.29 -18.42 -11.22
C ARG A 5 49.41 -18.39 -9.97
N PRO A 6 48.70 -17.28 -9.71
CA PRO A 6 47.75 -17.26 -8.61
C PRO A 6 46.71 -18.35 -8.88
N LEU A 7 46.49 -19.22 -7.90
CA LEU A 7 45.50 -20.28 -7.96
C LEU A 7 44.12 -19.62 -8.04
N GLU A 8 43.37 -19.85 -9.11
CA GLU A 8 42.02 -19.33 -9.24
C GLU A 8 41.01 -20.31 -8.61
N LEU A 9 39.83 -19.81 -8.21
CA LEU A 9 38.83 -20.64 -7.53
C LEU A 9 38.43 -21.88 -8.34
N LEU A 10 38.35 -21.76 -9.66
CA LEU A 10 37.96 -22.86 -10.56
C LEU A 10 39.08 -23.87 -10.81
N ASP A 11 40.31 -23.59 -10.36
CA ASP A 11 41.43 -24.54 -10.40
C ASP A 11 41.36 -25.55 -9.24
N LEU A 12 40.47 -25.33 -8.27
CA LEU A 12 40.27 -26.25 -7.15
C LEU A 12 39.56 -27.54 -7.59
N PRO A 13 39.92 -28.70 -7.01
CA PRO A 13 39.18 -29.95 -7.20
C PRO A 13 37.69 -29.81 -6.86
N PRO A 14 36.79 -30.53 -7.56
CA PRO A 14 35.35 -30.50 -7.31
C PRO A 14 34.96 -30.77 -5.85
N GLU A 15 35.72 -31.60 -5.13
CA GLU A 15 35.47 -31.94 -3.72
C GLU A 15 35.68 -30.74 -2.81
N LEU A 16 36.72 -29.92 -3.07
CA LEU A 16 36.96 -28.68 -2.33
C LEU A 16 35.90 -27.63 -2.67
N LEU A 17 35.50 -27.54 -3.94
CA LEU A 17 34.39 -26.66 -4.35
C LEU A 17 33.07 -27.07 -3.68
N GLN A 18 32.77 -28.36 -3.58
CA GLN A 18 31.60 -28.86 -2.85
C GLN A 18 31.64 -28.51 -1.36
N LEU A 19 32.81 -28.62 -0.72
CA LEU A 19 32.99 -28.25 0.68
C LEU A 19 32.77 -26.75 0.90
N ILE A 20 33.31 -25.91 0.01
CA ILE A 20 33.07 -24.46 0.03
C ILE A 20 31.56 -24.18 -0.08
N LEU A 21 30.90 -24.78 -1.07
CA LEU A 21 29.46 -24.62 -1.29
C LEU A 21 28.64 -25.10 -0.07
N PHE A 22 29.02 -26.21 0.56
CA PHE A 22 28.36 -26.76 1.75
C PHE A 22 28.36 -25.81 2.96
N HIS A 23 29.48 -25.08 3.16
CA HIS A 23 29.64 -24.16 4.28
C HIS A 23 29.12 -22.75 3.99
N CYS A 24 28.81 -22.43 2.75
CA CYS A 24 28.22 -21.14 2.39
C CYS A 24 26.82 -20.94 3.02
N SER A 25 26.42 -19.68 3.15
CA SER A 25 25.01 -19.34 3.38
C SER A 25 24.17 -19.77 2.16
N THR A 26 22.89 -20.10 2.35
CA THR A 26 22.03 -20.48 1.20
C THR A 26 21.95 -19.37 0.13
N PRO A 27 21.81 -18.06 0.47
CA PRO A 27 21.89 -17.00 -0.53
C PRO A 27 23.22 -16.99 -1.31
N SER A 28 24.36 -17.10 -0.60
CA SER A 28 25.68 -17.14 -1.24
C SER A 28 25.86 -18.36 -2.13
N PHE A 29 25.37 -19.53 -1.71
CA PHE A 29 25.36 -20.76 -2.50
C PHE A 29 24.61 -20.58 -3.82
N LEU A 30 23.42 -19.98 -3.78
CA LEU A 30 22.63 -19.72 -4.99
C LEU A 30 23.34 -18.73 -5.92
N GLN A 31 23.90 -17.66 -5.36
CA GLN A 31 24.64 -16.68 -6.14
C GLN A 31 25.87 -17.32 -6.82
N LEU A 32 26.65 -18.13 -6.10
CA LEU A 32 27.77 -18.87 -6.68
C LEU A 32 27.29 -19.83 -7.78
N SER A 33 26.17 -20.53 -7.56
CA SER A 33 25.61 -21.44 -8.56
C SER A 33 25.16 -20.74 -9.85
N SER A 34 24.83 -19.45 -9.82
CA SER A 34 24.41 -18.68 -10.99
C SER A 34 25.56 -17.96 -11.71
N THR A 35 26.79 -18.06 -11.23
CA THR A 35 27.96 -17.37 -11.84
C THR A 35 28.54 -18.09 -13.05
N CYS A 36 28.74 -19.40 -12.99
CA CYS A 36 29.32 -20.18 -14.08
C CYS A 36 28.76 -21.60 -14.17
N GLN A 37 28.92 -22.22 -15.34
CA GLN A 37 28.39 -23.56 -15.61
C GLN A 37 29.00 -24.63 -14.70
N THR A 38 30.31 -24.56 -14.40
CA THR A 38 31.00 -25.53 -13.54
C THR A 38 30.40 -25.54 -12.13
N LEU A 39 30.26 -24.36 -11.52
CA LEU A 39 29.67 -24.23 -10.18
C LEU A 39 28.19 -24.63 -10.19
N TYR A 40 27.45 -24.31 -11.25
CA TYR A 40 26.06 -24.76 -11.41
C TYR A 40 25.96 -26.29 -11.42
N THR A 41 26.79 -26.96 -12.21
CA THR A 41 26.79 -28.43 -12.31
C THR A 41 27.17 -29.08 -10.98
N ILE A 42 28.17 -28.56 -10.28
CA ILE A 42 28.56 -29.07 -8.95
C ILE A 42 27.44 -28.85 -7.93
N ALA A 43 26.86 -27.65 -7.89
CA ALA A 43 25.79 -27.29 -6.96
C ALA A 43 24.50 -28.11 -7.17
N SER A 44 24.18 -28.45 -8.42
CA SER A 44 22.96 -29.19 -8.77
C SER A 44 23.11 -30.72 -8.74
N SER A 45 24.33 -31.25 -8.72
CA SER A 45 24.59 -32.70 -8.70
C SER A 45 24.83 -33.27 -7.31
N CYS A 46 25.33 -32.47 -6.35
CA CYS A 46 25.65 -32.96 -5.01
C CYS A 46 24.41 -32.98 -4.08
N ARG A 47 23.81 -34.17 -3.90
CA ARG A 47 22.60 -34.37 -3.08
C ARG A 47 22.76 -33.90 -1.64
N GLU A 48 23.90 -34.17 -1.00
CA GLU A 48 24.14 -33.82 0.40
C GLU A 48 24.25 -32.31 0.61
N VAL A 49 24.91 -31.60 -0.32
CA VAL A 49 24.96 -30.12 -0.31
C VAL A 49 23.55 -29.54 -0.43
N ILE A 50 22.75 -30.02 -1.38
CA ILE A 50 21.37 -29.55 -1.59
C ILE A 50 20.51 -29.82 -0.34
N LYS A 51 20.60 -31.02 0.24
CA LYS A 51 19.87 -31.38 1.48
C LYS A 51 20.27 -30.48 2.65
N ASN A 52 21.55 -30.16 2.79
CA ASN A 52 22.02 -29.24 3.84
C ASN A 52 21.42 -27.83 3.66
N HIS A 53 21.38 -27.29 2.44
CA HIS A 53 20.74 -26.00 2.18
C HIS A 53 19.20 -26.03 2.38
N LEU A 54 18.53 -27.12 2.00
CA LEU A 54 17.10 -27.33 2.27
C LEU A 54 16.79 -27.35 3.77
N LYS A 55 17.65 -27.97 4.59
CA LYS A 55 17.51 -27.98 6.06
C LYS A 55 17.62 -26.59 6.69
N ARG A 56 18.35 -25.67 6.05
CA ARG A 56 18.59 -24.27 6.49
C ARG A 56 17.62 -23.27 5.88
N THR A 57 16.72 -23.71 4.98
CA THR A 57 15.78 -22.84 4.26
C THR A 57 14.37 -23.17 4.72
N PRO A 58 13.51 -22.17 5.01
CA PRO A 58 12.16 -22.47 5.46
C PRO A 58 11.34 -23.22 4.40
N GLY A 59 10.47 -24.12 4.85
CA GLY A 59 9.59 -24.93 4.00
C GLY A 59 9.22 -26.28 4.60
N ALA A 60 8.07 -26.84 4.21
CA ALA A 60 7.57 -28.13 4.70
C ALA A 60 8.57 -29.27 4.46
N ARG A 61 8.92 -30.06 5.48
CA ARG A 61 9.96 -31.10 5.38
C ARG A 61 9.47 -32.44 4.85
N THR A 62 8.16 -32.61 4.74
CA THR A 62 7.51 -33.84 4.29
C THR A 62 7.99 -34.21 2.88
N SER A 63 8.30 -35.50 2.67
CA SER A 63 8.62 -36.09 1.36
C SER A 63 9.96 -35.71 0.73
N LEU A 64 10.90 -35.07 1.44
CA LEU A 64 12.22 -34.74 0.86
C LEU A 64 13.12 -35.96 0.58
N ASN A 65 12.93 -37.08 1.28
CA ASN A 65 13.83 -38.22 1.14
C ASN A 65 13.62 -39.00 -0.17
N ASP A 66 12.39 -38.98 -0.70
CA ASP A 66 11.97 -39.77 -1.86
C ASP A 66 12.26 -39.08 -3.20
N LEU A 67 12.58 -37.78 -3.17
CA LEU A 67 12.83 -36.98 -4.36
C LEU A 67 14.21 -37.24 -4.97
N LYS A 68 14.30 -37.17 -6.30
CA LYS A 68 15.58 -37.20 -7.05
C LYS A 68 16.37 -35.92 -6.79
N THR A 69 17.69 -35.95 -7.03
CA THR A 69 18.57 -34.79 -6.76
C THR A 69 18.17 -33.53 -7.54
N GLU A 70 17.77 -33.68 -8.80
CA GLU A 70 17.29 -32.55 -9.61
C GLU A 70 16.00 -31.95 -9.04
N GLU A 71 15.08 -32.80 -8.58
CA GLU A 71 13.83 -32.38 -7.93
C GLU A 71 14.11 -31.65 -6.62
N LEU A 72 15.07 -32.13 -5.81
CA LEU A 72 15.51 -31.44 -4.61
C LEU A 72 16.07 -30.05 -4.91
N PHE A 73 16.85 -29.91 -5.99
CA PHE A 73 17.39 -28.62 -6.39
C PHE A 73 16.28 -27.66 -6.85
N ARG A 74 15.25 -28.16 -7.56
CA ARG A 74 14.06 -27.38 -7.92
C ARG A 74 13.26 -26.95 -6.69
N VAL A 75 13.09 -27.84 -5.71
CA VAL A 75 12.44 -27.51 -4.42
C VAL A 75 13.24 -26.45 -3.66
N LEU A 76 14.57 -26.56 -3.64
CA LEU A 76 15.43 -25.55 -3.02
C LEU A 76 15.22 -24.20 -3.69
N LYS A 77 15.31 -24.12 -5.03
CA LYS A 77 15.04 -22.90 -5.79
C LYS A 77 13.67 -22.30 -5.47
N ALA A 78 12.61 -23.11 -5.46
CA ALA A 78 11.26 -22.66 -5.15
C ALA A 78 11.14 -22.08 -3.74
N ARG A 79 11.69 -22.74 -2.71
CA ARG A 79 11.69 -22.23 -1.32
C ARG A 79 12.49 -20.94 -1.21
N THR A 80 13.65 -20.89 -1.85
CA THR A 80 14.53 -19.73 -1.79
C THR A 80 13.91 -18.52 -2.48
N ALA A 81 13.14 -18.74 -3.56
CA ALA A 81 12.32 -17.71 -4.18
C ALA A 81 11.18 -17.25 -3.28
N GLU A 82 10.46 -18.18 -2.64
CA GLU A 82 9.41 -17.83 -1.68
C GLU A 82 9.94 -17.03 -0.48
N HIS A 83 11.22 -17.17 -0.12
CA HIS A 83 11.88 -16.42 0.95
C HIS A 83 12.78 -15.28 0.44
N LEU A 84 12.67 -14.92 -0.85
CA LEU A 84 13.41 -13.83 -1.50
C LEU A 84 14.95 -13.92 -1.43
N TYR A 85 15.51 -15.11 -1.26
CA TYR A 85 16.97 -15.24 -1.16
C TYR A 85 17.64 -14.81 -2.48
N GLY A 86 18.55 -13.84 -2.36
CA GLY A 86 19.27 -13.26 -3.49
C GLY A 86 18.51 -12.20 -4.28
N ALA A 87 17.24 -11.90 -3.95
CA ALA A 87 16.43 -10.92 -4.69
C ALA A 87 17.00 -9.49 -4.62
N ASN A 88 17.85 -9.19 -3.63
CA ASN A 88 18.63 -7.97 -3.59
C ASN A 88 19.64 -7.82 -4.75
N PHE A 89 20.00 -8.91 -5.43
CA PHE A 89 20.93 -8.90 -6.58
C PHE A 89 20.22 -9.10 -7.92
N HIS A 90 19.18 -9.93 -7.96
CA HIS A 90 18.51 -10.31 -9.21
C HIS A 90 17.15 -9.65 -9.42
N SER A 91 16.64 -8.82 -8.50
CA SER A 91 15.40 -8.09 -8.73
C SER A 91 15.52 -7.11 -9.90
N ASP A 92 14.52 -7.10 -10.78
CA ASP A 92 14.46 -6.15 -11.89
C ASP A 92 13.80 -4.85 -11.42
N LEU A 93 14.48 -3.73 -11.63
CA LEU A 93 13.99 -2.38 -11.33
C LEU A 93 13.60 -1.67 -12.62
N THR A 94 12.36 -1.19 -12.69
CA THR A 94 11.92 -0.22 -13.70
C THR A 94 11.62 1.12 -13.03
N ASN A 95 12.34 2.17 -13.40
CA ASN A 95 12.07 3.54 -12.95
C ASN A 95 11.29 4.30 -14.03
N TYR A 96 10.07 4.69 -13.70
CA TYR A 96 9.17 5.47 -14.53
C TYR A 96 9.25 6.96 -14.17
N ILE A 97 9.52 7.78 -15.18
CA ILE A 97 9.54 9.25 -15.04
C ILE A 97 8.62 9.89 -16.07
N PHE A 98 8.16 11.10 -15.77
CA PHE A 98 7.48 11.91 -16.76
C PHE A 98 8.44 12.35 -17.88
N LYS A 99 7.90 12.47 -19.10
CA LYS A 99 8.67 12.93 -20.27
C LYS A 99 9.05 14.41 -20.14
N CYS A 100 8.17 15.22 -19.55
CA CYS A 100 8.42 16.58 -19.10
C CYS A 100 7.82 16.77 -17.71
N GLY A 101 8.41 17.66 -16.90
CA GLY A 101 7.98 17.87 -15.52
C GLY A 101 8.54 16.87 -14.52
N ILE A 102 8.10 17.00 -13.27
CA ILE A 102 8.50 16.15 -12.14
C ILE A 102 7.23 15.66 -11.45
N ILE A 103 7.20 14.38 -11.07
CA ILE A 103 6.09 13.81 -10.29
C ILE A 103 6.08 14.44 -8.88
N ASP A 104 4.94 14.98 -8.48
CA ASP A 104 4.74 15.44 -7.12
C ASP A 104 4.39 14.26 -6.21
N ASN A 105 5.40 13.81 -5.46
CA ASN A 105 5.26 12.63 -4.62
C ASN A 105 4.36 12.85 -3.41
N CYS A 106 4.26 14.09 -2.94
CA CYS A 106 3.44 14.42 -1.79
C CYS A 106 1.97 14.50 -2.18
N THR A 107 1.68 14.92 -3.41
CA THR A 107 0.32 15.05 -3.95
C THR A 107 -0.22 13.75 -4.54
N SER A 108 0.64 12.94 -5.15
CA SER A 108 0.28 11.68 -5.81
C SER A 108 -0.07 10.56 -4.84
N ALA A 109 -0.87 9.58 -5.30
CA ALA A 109 -1.34 8.46 -4.50
C ALA A 109 -1.13 7.11 -5.19
N LEU A 110 -0.99 6.07 -4.37
CA LEU A 110 -0.95 4.66 -4.77
C LEU A 110 -2.03 3.88 -4.00
N ARG A 111 -2.68 2.92 -4.66
CA ARG A 111 -3.56 1.94 -4.01
C ARG A 111 -3.14 0.51 -4.35
N GLU A 112 -3.65 -0.43 -3.56
CA GLU A 112 -3.35 -1.85 -3.74
C GLU A 112 -4.25 -2.45 -4.80
N GLY A 113 -3.62 -3.05 -5.80
CA GLY A 113 -4.22 -4.03 -6.71
C GLY A 113 -5.26 -3.54 -7.73
N GLU A 114 -6.12 -2.57 -7.42
CA GLU A 114 -7.23 -2.18 -8.30
C GLU A 114 -6.77 -1.32 -9.49
N ASP A 115 -7.41 -1.48 -10.65
CA ASP A 115 -7.15 -0.67 -11.86
C ASP A 115 -8.03 0.60 -11.84
N PRO A 116 -7.47 1.82 -11.92
CA PRO A 116 -6.05 2.19 -11.90
C PRO A 116 -5.45 2.17 -10.49
N ASN A 117 -4.17 1.80 -10.32
CA ASN A 117 -3.53 1.68 -9.00
C ASN A 117 -2.59 2.84 -8.63
N ALA A 118 -2.40 3.81 -9.53
CA ALA A 118 -1.61 5.00 -9.29
C ALA A 118 -2.30 6.25 -9.84
N ALA A 119 -2.36 7.30 -9.01
CA ALA A 119 -2.80 8.64 -9.40
C ALA A 119 -1.59 9.56 -9.27
N LEU A 120 -1.01 9.96 -10.40
CA LEU A 120 0.21 10.75 -10.45
C LEU A 120 -0.10 12.19 -10.87
N VAL A 121 0.53 13.14 -10.19
CA VAL A 121 0.35 14.57 -10.43
C VAL A 121 1.70 15.20 -10.73
N GLU A 122 1.73 16.14 -11.67
CA GLU A 122 2.92 16.95 -11.93
C GLU A 122 3.05 18.03 -10.85
N LYS A 123 4.28 18.34 -10.41
CA LYS A 123 4.52 19.37 -9.39
C LYS A 123 3.97 20.74 -9.78
N GLY A 124 3.06 21.27 -8.96
CA GLY A 124 2.33 22.52 -9.23
C GLY A 124 1.33 22.42 -10.38
N GLY A 125 1.01 21.20 -10.83
CA GLY A 125 0.08 20.92 -11.92
C GLY A 125 -1.37 20.84 -11.47
N SER A 126 -2.27 20.93 -12.46
CA SER A 126 -3.73 20.88 -12.28
C SER A 126 -4.37 19.55 -12.67
N ARG A 127 -3.61 18.65 -13.30
CA ARG A 127 -4.11 17.39 -13.88
C ARG A 127 -3.66 16.19 -13.06
N VAL A 128 -4.52 15.19 -12.97
CA VAL A 128 -4.21 13.89 -12.35
C VAL A 128 -4.18 12.81 -13.42
N LEU A 129 -3.03 12.16 -13.58
CA LEU A 129 -2.84 11.07 -14.54
C LEU A 129 -3.03 9.73 -13.83
N LEU A 130 -4.00 8.95 -14.30
CA LEU A 130 -4.32 7.65 -13.73
C LEU A 130 -3.59 6.54 -14.49
N TYR A 131 -2.78 5.77 -13.77
CA TYR A 131 -2.02 4.65 -14.33
C TYR A 131 -2.42 3.33 -13.70
N HIS A 132 -2.34 2.28 -14.50
CA HIS A 132 -2.30 0.91 -14.04
C HIS A 132 -0.90 0.34 -14.22
N ILE A 133 -0.27 0.01 -13.11
CA ILE A 133 1.07 -0.56 -13.04
C ILE A 133 0.92 -2.05 -12.76
N GLN A 134 1.21 -2.87 -13.77
CA GLN A 134 1.16 -4.34 -13.64
C GLN A 134 2.12 -4.98 -14.64
N SER A 135 2.77 -6.08 -14.24
CA SER A 135 3.42 -7.04 -15.15
C SER A 135 4.31 -6.38 -16.23
N LYS A 136 5.27 -5.55 -15.78
CA LYS A 136 6.33 -4.86 -16.56
C LYS A 136 5.94 -3.58 -17.31
N GLU A 137 4.69 -3.15 -17.23
CA GLU A 137 4.23 -1.93 -17.90
C GLU A 137 3.45 -1.02 -16.95
N ALA A 138 3.56 0.28 -17.18
CA ALA A 138 2.69 1.30 -16.61
C ALA A 138 1.85 1.86 -17.75
N LYS A 139 0.53 1.61 -17.71
CA LYS A 139 -0.41 2.02 -18.77
C LYS A 139 -1.24 3.19 -18.28
N LEU A 140 -1.24 4.29 -19.04
CA LEU A 140 -2.14 5.40 -18.80
C LEU A 140 -3.59 4.95 -19.07
N ARG A 141 -4.48 5.19 -18.12
CA ARG A 141 -5.90 4.86 -18.20
C ARG A 141 -6.74 6.07 -18.51
N SER A 142 -6.50 7.16 -17.81
CA SER A 142 -7.28 8.38 -17.91
C SER A 142 -6.47 9.57 -17.44
N ILE A 143 -6.87 10.75 -17.88
CA ILE A 143 -6.37 12.04 -17.43
C ILE A 143 -7.57 12.78 -16.86
N LEU A 144 -7.51 13.11 -15.57
CA LEU A 144 -8.52 13.91 -14.91
C LEU A 144 -8.09 15.37 -14.97
N GLU A 145 -8.86 16.16 -15.70
CA GLU A 145 -8.69 17.61 -15.78
C GLU A 145 -9.61 18.32 -14.80
N VAL A 146 -9.34 19.60 -14.57
CA VAL A 146 -10.14 20.42 -13.66
C VAL A 146 -11.57 20.51 -14.21
N PRO A 147 -12.60 20.29 -13.38
CA PRO A 147 -13.99 20.31 -13.83
C PRO A 147 -14.58 21.73 -13.96
N TYR A 148 -13.77 22.79 -14.06
CA TYR A 148 -14.26 24.17 -14.15
C TYR A 148 -13.76 24.83 -15.44
N ASP A 149 -14.67 25.52 -16.12
CA ASP A 149 -14.38 26.28 -17.34
C ASP A 149 -13.94 27.73 -17.05
N GLN A 150 -13.58 28.04 -15.79
CA GLN A 150 -13.32 29.40 -15.32
C GLN A 150 -11.83 29.78 -15.39
N PRO A 151 -11.53 31.05 -15.68
CA PRO A 151 -10.17 31.55 -15.66
C PRO A 151 -9.66 31.61 -14.22
N GLY A 152 -8.68 30.77 -13.92
CA GLY A 152 -8.06 30.71 -12.61
C GLY A 152 -6.89 29.74 -12.64
N ARG A 153 -6.01 29.87 -11.64
CA ARG A 153 -4.93 28.91 -11.42
C ARG A 153 -5.42 27.83 -10.48
N VAL A 154 -5.34 26.57 -10.92
CA VAL A 154 -5.71 25.41 -10.12
C VAL A 154 -4.46 24.62 -9.81
N GLU A 155 -4.24 24.32 -8.54
CA GLU A 155 -3.16 23.45 -8.08
C GLU A 155 -3.76 22.24 -7.36
N VAL A 156 -3.35 21.04 -7.74
CA VAL A 156 -3.74 19.84 -6.98
C VAL A 156 -2.85 19.72 -5.74
N ILE A 157 -3.48 19.69 -4.58
CA ILE A 157 -2.80 19.65 -3.28
C ILE A 157 -2.66 18.21 -2.77
N LYS A 158 -3.68 17.37 -2.98
CA LYS A 158 -3.61 15.95 -2.63
C LYS A 158 -4.56 15.10 -3.48
N THR A 159 -4.16 13.87 -3.75
CA THR A 159 -5.02 12.82 -4.30
C THR A 159 -5.14 11.67 -3.30
N VAL A 160 -6.32 11.06 -3.22
CA VAL A 160 -6.62 9.94 -2.32
C VAL A 160 -7.54 8.96 -3.03
N PHE A 161 -7.20 7.67 -2.97
CA PHE A 161 -8.13 6.61 -3.36
C PHE A 161 -9.05 6.29 -2.17
N CYS A 162 -10.35 6.45 -2.37
CA CYS A 162 -11.36 6.17 -1.36
C CYS A 162 -11.59 4.66 -1.21
N LYS A 163 -12.12 4.24 -0.05
CA LYS A 163 -12.42 2.81 0.21
C LYS A 163 -13.56 2.25 -0.65
N ASP A 164 -14.40 3.11 -1.23
CA ASP A 164 -15.45 2.73 -2.16
C ASP A 164 -14.97 2.59 -3.62
N GLY A 165 -13.68 2.78 -3.87
CA GLY A 165 -13.06 2.70 -5.19
C GLY A 165 -13.03 4.01 -5.96
N SER A 166 -13.65 5.08 -5.43
CA SER A 166 -13.59 6.43 -6.01
C SER A 166 -12.23 7.10 -5.79
N LEU A 167 -11.96 8.19 -6.51
CA LEU A 167 -10.78 9.04 -6.30
C LEU A 167 -11.22 10.42 -5.82
N ALA A 168 -10.67 10.88 -4.71
CA ALA A 168 -10.83 12.25 -4.24
C ALA A 168 -9.58 13.08 -4.53
N VAL A 169 -9.77 14.31 -4.99
CA VAL A 169 -8.73 15.25 -5.36
C VAL A 169 -8.99 16.57 -4.63
N LEU A 170 -8.11 16.92 -3.70
CA LEU A 170 -8.12 18.21 -3.02
C LEU A 170 -7.35 19.21 -3.90
N GLN A 171 -8.03 20.27 -4.30
CA GLN A 171 -7.51 21.31 -5.19
C GLN A 171 -7.55 22.66 -4.50
N LYS A 172 -6.55 23.49 -4.77
CA LYS A 172 -6.53 24.91 -4.45
C LYS A 172 -6.82 25.71 -5.71
N TYR A 173 -7.76 26.64 -5.63
CA TYR A 173 -8.17 27.51 -6.71
C TYR A 173 -7.82 28.96 -6.38
N GLU A 174 -7.08 29.61 -7.27
CA GLU A 174 -6.75 31.03 -7.20
C GLU A 174 -7.41 31.74 -8.40
N PRO A 175 -8.46 32.55 -8.18
CA PRO A 175 -9.14 33.26 -9.25
C PRO A 175 -8.21 34.30 -9.88
N ILE A 176 -8.26 34.45 -11.21
CA ILE A 176 -7.60 35.55 -11.91
C ILE A 176 -8.57 36.74 -11.90
N GLU A 177 -8.12 37.92 -11.46
CA GLU A 177 -8.88 39.18 -11.51
C GLU A 177 -9.04 39.66 -12.97
N GLU A 178 -9.72 38.90 -13.82
CA GLU A 178 -10.14 39.37 -15.14
C GLU A 178 -11.66 39.19 -15.30
N SER A 179 -12.30 40.30 -15.67
CA SER A 179 -13.73 40.47 -15.84
C SER A 179 -14.26 39.64 -17.01
N CYS A 180 -14.45 38.33 -16.82
CA CYS A 180 -15.11 37.50 -17.83
C CYS A 180 -16.62 37.73 -17.80
N GLN A 181 -17.11 38.39 -18.85
CA GLN A 181 -18.53 38.51 -19.18
C GLN A 181 -19.13 37.10 -19.30
N ALA A 182 -19.86 36.67 -18.27
CA ALA A 182 -20.48 35.36 -18.25
C ALA A 182 -21.67 35.29 -19.21
N GLY A 183 -21.59 34.35 -20.16
CA GLY A 183 -22.66 33.92 -21.05
C GLY A 183 -23.95 33.50 -20.33
N ARG A 184 -24.94 33.10 -21.14
CA ARG A 184 -26.38 32.91 -20.91
C ARG A 184 -26.82 31.94 -19.77
N ALA A 185 -26.25 32.01 -18.57
CA ALA A 185 -26.77 31.29 -17.40
C ALA A 185 -27.84 32.13 -16.66
N HIS A 186 -28.86 31.46 -16.11
CA HIS A 186 -29.97 32.09 -15.37
C HIS A 186 -29.46 32.85 -14.13
N PRO A 187 -30.00 34.04 -13.78
CA PRO A 187 -29.51 34.87 -12.66
C PRO A 187 -29.39 34.12 -11.32
N PHE A 188 -30.42 33.34 -10.94
CA PHE A 188 -30.38 32.54 -9.71
C PHE A 188 -29.34 31.41 -9.72
N ALA A 189 -29.04 30.83 -10.88
CA ALA A 189 -27.98 29.82 -11.00
C ALA A 189 -26.59 30.49 -10.86
N LYS A 190 -26.42 31.71 -11.38
CA LYS A 190 -25.20 32.48 -11.18
C LYS A 190 -24.97 32.80 -9.69
N GLU A 191 -25.98 33.33 -9.02
CA GLU A 191 -25.91 33.68 -7.58
C GLU A 191 -25.68 32.44 -6.69
N ALA A 192 -26.34 31.31 -6.99
CA ALA A 192 -26.12 30.06 -6.26
C ALA A 192 -24.71 29.48 -6.47
N LEU A 193 -24.12 29.66 -7.66
CA LEU A 193 -22.79 29.13 -7.99
C LEU A 193 -21.65 30.06 -7.54
N GLU A 194 -21.90 31.35 -7.29
CA GLU A 194 -20.86 32.33 -6.91
C GLU A 194 -20.03 31.89 -5.70
N SER A 195 -20.69 31.35 -4.65
CA SER A 195 -20.01 30.80 -3.46
C SER A 195 -19.08 29.63 -3.79
N TYR A 196 -19.38 28.86 -4.85
CA TYR A 196 -18.52 27.76 -5.31
C TYR A 196 -17.36 28.25 -6.16
N ARG A 197 -17.54 29.37 -6.87
CA ARG A 197 -16.55 29.98 -7.77
C ARG A 197 -15.47 30.75 -7.03
N GLN A 198 -15.78 31.25 -5.83
CA GLN A 198 -14.86 32.04 -5.02
C GLN A 198 -14.14 31.21 -3.94
N ALA A 199 -14.52 29.95 -3.75
CA ALA A 199 -13.90 29.10 -2.75
C ALA A 199 -12.44 28.78 -3.10
N GLU A 200 -11.55 28.89 -2.11
CA GLU A 200 -10.13 28.60 -2.27
C GLU A 200 -9.85 27.10 -2.37
N PHE A 201 -10.59 26.26 -1.65
CA PHE A 201 -10.36 24.81 -1.62
C PHE A 201 -11.58 24.02 -2.11
N HIS A 202 -11.33 23.12 -3.05
CA HIS A 202 -12.34 22.20 -3.58
C HIS A 202 -11.93 20.75 -3.35
N LEU A 203 -12.87 19.93 -2.88
CA LEU A 203 -12.73 18.48 -2.83
C LEU A 203 -13.50 17.87 -4.00
N VAL A 204 -12.79 17.43 -5.01
CA VAL A 204 -13.37 16.87 -6.24
C VAL A 204 -13.35 15.35 -6.17
N THR A 205 -14.52 14.71 -6.19
CA THR A 205 -14.63 13.24 -6.11
C THR A 205 -15.08 12.64 -7.44
N TYR A 206 -14.35 11.63 -7.88
CA TYR A 206 -14.56 10.86 -9.11
C TYR A 206 -15.01 9.42 -8.74
N PRO A 207 -16.31 9.10 -8.82
CA PRO A 207 -16.88 7.83 -8.38
C PRO A 207 -16.49 6.64 -9.28
N ASP A 208 -16.34 6.86 -10.59
CA ASP A 208 -15.93 5.81 -11.53
C ASP A 208 -14.64 6.22 -12.25
N ILE A 209 -13.52 5.75 -11.71
CA ILE A 209 -12.18 5.90 -12.29
C ILE A 209 -11.75 4.69 -13.15
N SER A 210 -12.58 3.65 -13.18
CA SER A 210 -12.32 2.39 -13.87
C SER A 210 -12.89 2.35 -15.30
N GLY A 211 -13.94 3.14 -15.56
CA GLY A 211 -14.60 3.26 -16.84
C GLY A 211 -14.00 4.34 -17.76
N PHE A 212 -14.04 4.09 -19.07
CA PHE A 212 -13.78 5.09 -20.13
C PHE A 212 -15.00 6.02 -20.33
N ALA A 213 -15.66 6.44 -19.26
CA ALA A 213 -16.82 7.32 -19.38
C ALA A 213 -16.37 8.66 -19.99
N ARG A 214 -17.01 9.06 -21.10
CA ARG A 214 -16.68 10.30 -21.84
C ARG A 214 -16.90 11.58 -21.02
N VAL A 215 -17.72 11.49 -19.95
CA VAL A 215 -17.91 12.56 -18.96
C VAL A 215 -18.04 11.90 -17.60
N PRO A 216 -17.03 11.98 -16.71
CA PRO A 216 -17.18 11.46 -15.37
C PRO A 216 -18.26 12.28 -14.66
N ARG A 217 -19.22 11.62 -14.01
CA ARG A 217 -20.06 12.29 -13.01
C ARG A 217 -19.14 12.70 -11.87
N VAL A 218 -18.95 13.99 -11.65
CA VAL A 218 -18.02 14.50 -10.65
C VAL A 218 -18.77 15.22 -9.56
N THR A 219 -18.40 14.99 -8.31
CA THR A 219 -18.88 15.78 -7.18
C THR A 219 -17.84 16.82 -6.81
N VAL A 220 -18.20 18.10 -6.84
CA VAL A 220 -17.37 19.22 -6.42
C VAL A 220 -17.84 19.68 -5.05
N GLY A 221 -17.02 19.43 -4.05
CA GLY A 221 -17.19 19.89 -2.68
C GLY A 221 -16.52 21.23 -2.42
N VAL A 222 -17.25 22.23 -1.94
CA VAL A 222 -16.62 23.44 -1.39
C VAL A 222 -16.28 23.21 0.07
N LEU A 223 -15.02 23.48 0.41
CA LEU A 223 -14.52 23.47 1.78
C LEU A 223 -14.35 24.91 2.26
N GLN A 224 -14.80 25.20 3.48
CA GLN A 224 -14.54 26.50 4.09
C GLN A 224 -13.03 26.61 4.39
N PRO A 225 -12.35 27.69 3.94
CA PRO A 225 -10.94 27.89 4.21
C PRO A 225 -10.73 28.10 5.71
N VAL A 226 -9.58 27.65 6.19
CA VAL A 226 -9.12 27.95 7.55
C VAL A 226 -8.01 28.98 7.43
N GLU A 227 -8.30 30.22 7.81
CA GLU A 227 -7.37 31.34 7.66
C GLU A 227 -6.02 31.06 8.35
N GLY A 228 -4.93 31.18 7.59
CA GLY A 228 -3.57 31.00 8.09
C GLY A 228 -3.12 29.53 8.24
N PHE A 229 -3.92 28.57 7.76
CA PHE A 229 -3.58 27.16 7.76
C PHE A 229 -3.50 26.58 6.35
N HIS A 230 -2.61 25.61 6.16
CA HIS A 230 -2.54 24.82 4.95
C HIS A 230 -2.83 23.34 5.26
N PRO A 231 -3.41 22.57 4.33
CA PRO A 231 -3.66 21.16 4.52
C PRO A 231 -2.35 20.36 4.45
N THR A 232 -2.17 19.38 5.34
CA THR A 232 -0.98 18.51 5.37
C THR A 232 -1.29 17.06 5.02
N ALA A 233 -2.48 16.59 5.41
CA ALA A 233 -2.95 15.23 5.15
C ALA A 233 -4.46 15.22 4.99
N ILE A 234 -4.96 14.31 4.17
CA ILE A 234 -6.38 14.08 3.95
C ILE A 234 -6.60 12.58 3.82
N ASP A 235 -7.75 12.12 4.30
CA ASP A 235 -8.31 10.83 3.93
C ASP A 235 -9.83 10.94 3.71
N VAL A 236 -10.36 10.14 2.80
CA VAL A 236 -11.74 10.23 2.33
C VAL A 236 -12.36 8.84 2.35
N GLN A 237 -13.45 8.67 3.12
CA GLN A 237 -14.15 7.40 3.19
C GLN A 237 -15.01 7.17 1.95
N ASN A 238 -15.73 8.21 1.54
CA ASN A 238 -16.67 8.27 0.44
C ASN A 238 -16.97 9.76 0.12
N PRO A 239 -17.71 10.09 -0.95
CA PRO A 239 -18.04 11.48 -1.28
C PRO A 239 -18.77 12.24 -0.17
N SER A 240 -19.35 11.58 0.83
CA SER A 240 -20.06 12.25 1.92
C SER A 240 -19.20 12.63 3.12
N MET A 241 -18.01 12.04 3.28
CA MET A 241 -17.18 12.20 4.48
C MET A 241 -15.68 12.21 4.14
N ALA A 242 -15.03 13.30 4.56
CA ALA A 242 -13.58 13.48 4.47
C ALA A 242 -13.02 13.98 5.82
N VAL A 243 -11.75 13.68 6.09
CA VAL A 243 -11.01 14.23 7.23
C VAL A 243 -9.73 14.88 6.73
N ILE A 244 -9.49 16.12 7.13
CA ILE A 244 -8.31 16.89 6.72
C ILE A 244 -7.57 17.38 7.96
N ALA A 245 -6.26 17.16 7.99
CA ALA A 245 -5.35 17.79 8.93
C ALA A 245 -4.82 19.09 8.34
N TRP A 246 -4.91 20.15 9.14
CA TRP A 246 -4.46 21.49 8.81
C TRP A 246 -3.33 21.90 9.74
N GLN A 247 -2.34 22.60 9.22
CA GLN A 247 -1.20 23.12 9.97
C GLN A 247 -1.08 24.63 9.76
N HIS A 248 -0.87 25.36 10.85
CA HIS A 248 -0.72 26.82 10.79
C HIS A 248 0.61 27.17 10.12
N GLU A 249 0.58 28.10 9.15
CA GLU A 249 1.73 28.47 8.31
C GLU A 249 2.90 29.04 9.14
N ARG A 250 2.59 29.94 10.09
CA ARG A 250 3.58 30.57 10.97
C ARG A 250 3.92 29.77 12.24
N TYR A 251 3.03 28.87 12.68
CA TYR A 251 3.15 28.16 13.95
C TYR A 251 3.00 26.65 13.75
N PRO A 252 4.07 25.92 13.36
CA PRO A 252 3.97 24.51 12.99
C PRO A 252 3.47 23.56 14.10
N LEU A 253 3.47 23.99 15.35
CA LEU A 253 2.95 23.23 16.51
C LEU A 253 1.45 23.44 16.76
N GLN A 254 0.84 24.36 16.01
CA GLN A 254 -0.61 24.57 15.97
C GLN A 254 -1.15 23.85 14.75
N GLY A 255 -1.72 22.67 15.01
CA GLY A 255 -2.45 21.89 14.02
C GLY A 255 -3.89 21.71 14.46
N GLN A 256 -4.76 21.43 13.51
CA GLN A 256 -6.14 21.06 13.79
C GLN A 256 -6.57 19.95 12.82
N VAL A 257 -7.56 19.17 13.22
CA VAL A 257 -8.12 18.12 12.37
C VAL A 257 -9.62 18.32 12.27
N LEU A 258 -10.09 18.54 11.04
CA LEU A 258 -11.49 18.82 10.74
C LEU A 258 -12.11 17.65 9.98
N MET A 259 -13.29 17.23 10.44
CA MET A 259 -14.16 16.31 9.72
C MET A 259 -15.12 17.11 8.86
N TYR A 260 -15.16 16.82 7.57
CA TYR A 260 -16.07 17.41 6.61
C TYR A 260 -17.15 16.40 6.27
N THR A 261 -18.40 16.80 6.48
CA THR A 261 -19.58 16.01 6.12
C THR A 261 -20.43 16.78 5.12
N LEU A 262 -20.90 16.10 4.09
CA LEU A 262 -21.78 16.68 3.09
C LEU A 262 -23.08 17.17 3.75
N VAL A 263 -23.45 18.42 3.50
CA VAL A 263 -24.72 18.98 3.97
C VAL A 263 -25.84 18.38 3.12
N LYS A 264 -26.79 17.70 3.77
CA LYS A 264 -27.98 17.15 3.09
C LYS A 264 -28.77 18.30 2.46
N ASP A 265 -29.24 18.08 1.24
CA ASP A 265 -30.06 19.02 0.45
C ASP A 265 -29.34 20.30 -0.07
N ALA A 266 -28.02 20.42 0.13
CA ALA A 266 -27.21 21.53 -0.39
C ALA A 266 -26.37 21.12 -1.61
N SER A 267 -27.00 20.46 -2.58
CA SER A 267 -26.36 20.06 -3.84
C SER A 267 -27.07 20.60 -5.07
N VAL A 268 -26.32 21.16 -6.01
CA VAL A 268 -26.81 21.64 -7.30
C VAL A 268 -26.21 20.79 -8.40
N GLU A 269 -27.02 20.29 -9.33
CA GLU A 269 -26.55 19.59 -10.52
C GLU A 269 -26.51 20.54 -11.72
N GLU A 270 -25.35 20.61 -12.40
CA GLU A 270 -25.16 21.38 -13.63
C GLU A 270 -24.21 20.59 -14.56
N ASP A 271 -24.59 20.39 -15.83
CA ASP A 271 -23.77 19.73 -16.85
C ASP A 271 -23.18 18.37 -16.44
N GLY A 272 -23.90 17.59 -15.64
CA GLY A 272 -23.46 16.27 -15.15
C GLY A 272 -22.47 16.32 -13.98
N ARG A 273 -22.25 17.51 -13.41
CA ARG A 273 -21.46 17.77 -12.20
C ARG A 273 -22.40 18.05 -11.03
N THR A 274 -22.07 17.52 -9.85
CA THR A 274 -22.81 17.78 -8.61
C THR A 274 -21.97 18.71 -7.74
N TYR A 275 -22.40 19.95 -7.57
CA TYR A 275 -21.80 20.91 -6.66
C TYR A 275 -22.41 20.72 -5.28
N ALA A 276 -21.61 20.56 -4.24
CA ALA A 276 -22.10 20.31 -2.90
C ALA A 276 -21.28 21.07 -1.84
N MET A 277 -21.94 21.39 -0.73
CA MET A 277 -21.31 22.10 0.38
C MET A 277 -21.02 21.14 1.54
N TYR A 278 -19.84 21.26 2.14
CA TYR A 278 -19.46 20.51 3.33
C TYR A 278 -19.61 21.35 4.59
N SER A 279 -20.14 20.75 5.66
CA SER A 279 -20.02 21.28 7.02
C SER A 279 -18.78 20.70 7.68
N SER A 280 -17.97 21.55 8.32
CA SER A 280 -16.80 21.12 9.08
C SER A 280 -17.11 20.99 10.58
N LYS A 281 -16.62 19.93 11.22
CA LYS A 281 -16.63 19.71 12.67
C LYS A 281 -15.20 19.44 13.15
N PRO A 282 -14.67 20.17 14.14
CA PRO A 282 -13.35 19.88 14.69
C PRO A 282 -13.35 18.54 15.45
N ILE A 283 -12.41 17.66 15.11
CA ILE A 283 -12.09 16.42 15.85
C ILE A 283 -11.04 16.72 16.92
N ILE A 284 -10.07 17.56 16.54
CA ILE A 284 -8.98 18.04 17.38
C ILE A 284 -8.84 19.52 17.09
N ASP A 285 -8.93 20.33 18.14
CA ASP A 285 -8.75 21.76 18.08
C ASP A 285 -7.71 22.18 19.13
N ALA A 286 -6.79 23.06 18.73
CA ALA A 286 -5.89 23.72 19.65
C ALA A 286 -6.67 24.89 20.30
N ASP A 287 -7.60 24.58 21.21
CA ASP A 287 -8.46 25.59 21.83
C ASP A 287 -7.61 26.70 22.48
N PRO A 288 -7.67 27.94 21.98
CA PRO A 288 -6.86 29.06 22.48
C PRO A 288 -7.27 29.50 23.89
N ALA A 289 -8.47 29.13 24.37
CA ALA A 289 -8.93 29.43 25.73
C ALA A 289 -8.48 28.40 26.77
N SER A 290 -7.99 27.25 26.33
CA SER A 290 -7.46 26.23 27.22
C SER A 290 -6.01 26.55 27.58
N ASN A 291 -5.75 26.89 28.86
CA ASN A 291 -4.41 27.17 29.41
C ASN A 291 -3.41 25.99 29.32
N ILE A 292 -3.76 24.91 28.62
CA ILE A 292 -2.86 23.84 28.24
C ILE A 292 -2.66 24.00 26.74
N LEU A 293 -1.58 24.66 26.34
CA LEU A 293 -1.06 24.62 24.97
C LEU A 293 -0.94 23.15 24.53
N GLN A 294 -2.00 22.58 23.94
CA GLN A 294 -1.95 21.26 23.32
C GLN A 294 -1.17 21.44 22.02
N CYS A 295 0.16 21.35 22.11
CA CYS A 295 0.99 21.21 20.94
C CYS A 295 0.58 19.93 20.21
N ILE A 296 -0.09 20.09 19.07
CA ILE A 296 -0.44 18.99 18.18
C ILE A 296 0.76 18.83 17.24
N PRO A 297 1.51 17.72 17.34
CA PRO A 297 2.64 17.51 16.46
C PRO A 297 2.16 17.48 15.00
N PRO A 298 3.00 17.87 14.03
CA PRO A 298 2.64 17.84 12.61
C PRO A 298 2.09 16.47 12.22
N ILE A 299 0.96 16.45 11.52
CA ILE A 299 0.35 15.22 10.99
C ILE A 299 0.73 15.14 9.51
N VAL A 300 1.48 14.10 9.14
CA VAL A 300 1.96 13.89 7.77
C VAL A 300 1.08 12.93 6.97
N ARG A 301 0.31 12.08 7.67
CA ARG A 301 -0.65 11.16 7.05
C ARG A 301 -1.82 10.90 8.00
N LEU A 302 -2.99 10.76 7.41
CA LEU A 302 -4.23 10.35 8.05
C LEU A 302 -4.73 9.06 7.41
N GLU A 303 -5.45 8.26 8.18
CA GLU A 303 -6.11 7.06 7.68
C GLU A 303 -7.39 6.79 8.46
N LEU A 304 -8.52 6.73 7.77
CA LEU A 304 -9.82 6.33 8.27
C LEU A 304 -9.84 4.81 8.35
N ASN A 305 -10.17 4.30 9.54
CA ASN A 305 -10.12 2.88 9.85
C ASN A 305 -11.47 2.37 10.32
N ASP A 306 -11.76 1.09 10.07
CA ASP A 306 -12.95 0.37 10.53
C ASP A 306 -14.24 1.12 10.16
N ASN A 307 -14.47 1.24 8.84
CA ASN A 307 -15.61 1.93 8.24
C ASN A 307 -15.79 3.37 8.74
N ALA A 308 -14.69 4.14 8.78
CA ALA A 308 -14.66 5.52 9.29
C ALA A 308 -15.20 5.68 10.73
N SER A 309 -15.09 4.65 11.56
CA SER A 309 -15.33 4.79 13.00
C SER A 309 -14.11 5.34 13.74
N GLN A 310 -12.91 5.25 13.15
CA GLN A 310 -11.67 5.72 13.76
C GLN A 310 -10.82 6.50 12.76
N VAL A 311 -10.06 7.48 13.26
CA VAL A 311 -9.00 8.17 12.52
C VAL A 311 -7.66 7.81 13.12
N LEU A 312 -6.69 7.44 12.28
CA LEU A 312 -5.33 7.13 12.66
C LEU A 312 -4.40 8.30 12.28
N TYR A 313 -3.56 8.72 13.21
CA TYR A 313 -2.66 9.86 13.04
C TYR A 313 -1.21 9.40 12.92
N TYR A 314 -0.58 9.78 11.81
CA TYR A 314 0.85 9.53 11.57
C TYR A 314 1.62 10.85 11.71
N HIS A 315 2.64 10.82 12.57
CA HIS A 315 3.55 11.93 12.79
C HIS A 315 4.90 11.67 12.10
N PRO A 316 5.71 12.73 11.87
CA PRO A 316 7.10 12.62 11.43
C PRO A 316 7.89 11.56 12.22
N SER A 317 8.85 10.92 11.55
CA SER A 317 9.75 9.92 12.15
C SER A 317 9.07 8.68 12.76
N SER A 318 7.76 8.50 12.56
CA SER A 318 7.00 7.34 13.05
C SER A 318 6.74 6.36 11.90
N THR A 319 7.08 5.08 12.09
CA THR A 319 6.81 4.02 11.09
C THR A 319 5.35 3.55 11.13
N LEU A 320 4.74 3.58 12.32
CA LEU A 320 3.33 3.27 12.55
C LEU A 320 2.61 4.53 13.05
N TYR A 321 1.29 4.56 12.91
CA TYR A 321 0.48 5.59 13.56
C TYR A 321 0.70 5.48 15.07
N ASN A 322 0.90 6.62 15.72
CA ASN A 322 1.22 6.66 17.15
C ASN A 322 0.01 7.15 17.97
N ARG A 323 -1.02 7.67 17.30
CA ARG A 323 -2.26 8.12 17.92
C ARG A 323 -3.47 7.79 17.06
N TYR A 324 -4.63 7.72 17.70
CA TYR A 324 -5.91 7.51 17.02
C TYR A 324 -7.05 8.18 17.78
N GLY A 325 -8.14 8.47 17.07
CA GLY A 325 -9.38 9.02 17.61
C GLY A 325 -10.59 8.16 17.24
N ASP A 326 -11.57 8.09 18.12
CA ASP A 326 -12.86 7.47 17.85
C ASP A 326 -13.84 8.54 17.38
N LEU A 327 -14.38 8.37 16.17
CA LEU A 327 -15.34 9.31 15.57
C LEU A 327 -16.76 9.10 16.10
N LEU A 328 -17.11 7.91 16.58
CA LEU A 328 -18.44 7.60 17.11
C LEU A 328 -18.68 8.23 18.49
N ALA A 329 -17.61 8.63 19.18
CA ALA A 329 -17.68 9.24 20.52
C ALA A 329 -17.86 10.78 20.49
N LEU A 330 -18.01 11.40 19.31
CA LEU A 330 -17.98 12.85 19.12
C LEU A 330 -19.31 13.58 19.45
N ASP A 331 -20.35 12.91 19.92
CA ASP A 331 -21.69 13.50 20.12
C ASP A 331 -21.93 14.12 21.51
N THR A 332 -20.97 14.06 22.43
CA THR A 332 -21.11 14.69 23.77
C THR A 332 -19.93 15.60 24.11
N ALA A 333 -20.19 16.83 24.55
CA ALA A 333 -19.17 17.86 24.82
C ALA A 333 -18.11 17.45 25.87
N ALA A 334 -18.45 16.54 26.79
CA ALA A 334 -17.50 15.99 27.77
C ALA A 334 -16.50 14.96 27.18
N GLN A 335 -16.71 14.51 25.93
CA GLN A 335 -15.98 13.39 25.31
C GLN A 335 -14.97 13.78 24.22
N GLN A 336 -14.85 15.07 23.86
CA GLN A 336 -13.79 15.53 22.92
C GLN A 336 -12.37 15.20 23.40
N ARG A 337 -12.16 14.99 24.71
CA ARG A 337 -10.86 14.53 25.27
C ARG A 337 -10.50 13.09 24.91
N HIS A 338 -11.44 12.27 24.43
CA HIS A 338 -11.21 10.88 24.04
C HIS A 338 -10.79 10.70 22.57
N SER A 339 -10.76 11.77 21.75
CA SER A 339 -10.36 11.69 20.33
C SER A 339 -8.84 11.62 20.08
N TRP A 340 -8.02 11.65 21.15
CA TRP A 340 -6.55 11.70 21.06
C TRP A 340 -5.83 10.62 21.88
N MET A 341 -6.11 9.36 21.57
CA MET A 341 -5.54 8.19 22.26
C MET A 341 -4.16 7.84 21.74
N LYS A 342 -3.26 7.36 22.62
CA LYS A 342 -1.94 6.84 22.23
C LYS A 342 -2.06 5.40 21.73
N ASN A 343 -1.42 5.08 20.60
CA ASN A 343 -1.22 3.71 20.14
C ASN A 343 -0.05 3.07 20.90
N ALA A 344 -0.36 2.48 22.05
CA ALA A 344 0.63 1.78 22.83
C ALA A 344 0.01 0.61 23.60
N CYS A 345 0.66 -0.55 23.53
CA CYS A 345 0.27 -1.78 24.21
C CYS A 345 1.51 -2.44 24.83
N ASN A 346 1.37 -3.01 26.02
CA ASN A 346 2.45 -3.73 26.67
C ASN A 346 2.47 -5.18 26.19
N VAL A 347 3.61 -5.63 25.67
CA VAL A 347 3.80 -7.00 25.18
C VAL A 347 5.07 -7.58 25.80
N THR A 348 4.96 -8.81 26.27
CA THR A 348 6.09 -9.56 26.82
C THR A 348 6.88 -10.17 25.66
N LEU A 349 8.18 -9.86 25.60
CA LEU A 349 9.14 -10.43 24.67
C LEU A 349 10.25 -11.13 25.47
N GLY A 350 10.26 -12.46 25.46
CA GLY A 350 11.12 -13.24 26.36
C GLY A 350 10.80 -12.91 27.81
N HIS A 351 11.77 -12.33 28.53
CA HIS A 351 11.61 -11.89 29.92
C HIS A 351 11.36 -10.38 30.08
N ARG A 352 11.27 -9.62 28.99
CA ARG A 352 11.13 -8.16 29.03
C ARG A 352 9.72 -7.73 28.66
N LEU A 353 9.16 -6.79 29.41
CA LEU A 353 7.92 -6.10 29.05
C LEU A 353 8.26 -4.85 28.26
N LEU A 354 7.80 -4.76 27.01
CA LEU A 354 8.06 -3.63 26.13
C LEU A 354 6.75 -2.98 25.71
N ARG A 355 6.80 -1.66 25.48
CA ARG A 355 5.66 -0.88 25.02
C ARG A 355 5.71 -0.78 23.49
N PHE A 356 4.80 -1.49 22.83
CA PHE A 356 4.67 -1.56 21.38
C PHE A 356 3.60 -0.60 20.86
N SER A 357 3.89 0.08 19.76
CA SER A 357 2.86 0.59 18.86
C SER A 357 2.41 -0.53 17.93
N ILE A 358 1.10 -0.67 17.76
CA ILE A 358 0.48 -1.80 17.06
C ILE A 358 -0.04 -1.34 15.70
N GLY A 359 0.36 -1.99 14.61
CA GLY A 359 -0.15 -1.71 13.26
C GLY A 359 -1.56 -2.23 13.05
N ILE A 360 -2.17 -1.89 11.91
CA ILE A 360 -3.36 -2.61 11.43
C ILE A 360 -2.93 -4.04 11.08
N PRO A 361 -3.65 -5.08 11.54
CA PRO A 361 -3.39 -6.44 11.13
C PRO A 361 -3.36 -6.59 9.61
N PHE A 362 -2.41 -7.38 9.11
CA PHE A 362 -2.27 -7.63 7.67
C PHE A 362 -2.67 -9.06 7.28
N PHE A 363 -2.93 -9.92 8.27
CA PHE A 363 -3.33 -11.30 8.05
C PHE A 363 -4.22 -11.77 9.19
N CYS A 364 -5.19 -12.63 8.88
CA CYS A 364 -6.02 -13.29 9.88
C CYS A 364 -6.43 -14.69 9.45
N THR A 365 -6.70 -15.54 10.44
CA THR A 365 -7.29 -16.86 10.25
C THR A 365 -8.64 -16.93 10.96
N HIS A 366 -9.49 -17.81 10.45
CA HIS A 366 -10.80 -18.08 11.01
C HIS A 366 -11.06 -19.58 10.99
N GLU A 367 -11.46 -20.11 12.14
CA GLU A 367 -11.92 -21.48 12.26
C GLU A 367 -13.22 -21.52 13.07
N THR A 368 -14.12 -22.41 12.67
CA THR A 368 -15.31 -22.74 13.44
C THR A 368 -15.11 -24.10 14.08
N TYR A 369 -15.27 -24.18 15.39
CA TYR A 369 -15.11 -25.41 16.16
C TYR A 369 -16.32 -25.62 17.08
N GLN A 370 -16.57 -26.87 17.42
CA GLN A 370 -17.62 -27.24 18.35
C GLN A 370 -17.04 -27.18 19.76
N ALA A 371 -17.46 -26.20 20.55
CA ALA A 371 -17.00 -26.03 21.93
C ALA A 371 -17.71 -27.01 22.87
N ASP A 372 -19.03 -27.19 22.68
CA ASP A 372 -19.89 -28.15 23.38
C ASP A 372 -20.89 -28.78 22.40
N SER A 373 -21.64 -29.82 22.81
CA SER A 373 -22.64 -30.52 21.98
C SER A 373 -23.66 -29.60 21.29
N TYR A 374 -23.91 -28.40 21.83
CA TYR A 374 -24.88 -27.42 21.31
C TYR A 374 -24.28 -26.06 20.96
N ARG A 375 -22.96 -25.86 21.09
CA ARG A 375 -22.33 -24.55 20.93
C ARG A 375 -21.18 -24.60 19.94
N GLN A 376 -21.44 -24.07 18.75
CA GLN A 376 -20.41 -23.77 17.77
C GLN A 376 -19.83 -22.37 18.05
N MET A 377 -18.50 -22.31 18.11
CA MET A 377 -17.74 -21.10 18.32
C MET A 377 -16.81 -20.87 17.14
N CYS A 378 -16.54 -19.60 16.88
CA CYS A 378 -15.56 -19.15 15.91
C CYS A 378 -14.36 -18.61 16.67
N ARG A 379 -13.16 -19.01 16.25
CA ARG A 379 -11.89 -18.43 16.69
C ARG A 379 -11.28 -17.66 15.52
N TRP A 380 -11.03 -16.39 15.76
CA TRP A 380 -10.30 -15.49 14.87
C TRP A 380 -8.93 -15.23 15.45
N GLN A 381 -7.89 -15.35 14.63
CA GLN A 381 -6.55 -14.91 15.03
C GLN A 381 -6.09 -13.84 14.05
N TYR A 382 -5.44 -12.80 14.58
CA TYR A 382 -4.95 -11.67 13.80
C TYR A 382 -3.45 -11.55 13.98
N LEU A 383 -2.74 -11.31 12.88
CA LEU A 383 -1.30 -11.06 12.85
C LEU A 383 -1.05 -9.61 12.41
N THR A 384 -0.23 -8.89 13.17
CA THR A 384 0.09 -7.48 12.93
C THR A 384 1.58 -7.20 13.12
N LEU A 385 2.04 -6.07 12.56
CA LEU A 385 3.35 -5.51 12.85
C LEU A 385 3.29 -4.69 14.15
N GLY A 386 4.17 -5.00 15.10
CA GLY A 386 4.39 -4.19 16.28
C GLY A 386 5.79 -3.60 16.29
N ILE A 387 5.93 -2.33 16.68
CA ILE A 387 7.22 -1.67 16.85
C ILE A 387 7.33 -1.15 18.27
N ALA A 388 8.42 -1.50 18.96
CA ALA A 388 8.75 -0.98 20.28
C ALA A 388 10.09 -0.25 20.25
N ARG A 389 10.21 0.76 21.11
CA ARG A 389 11.47 1.43 21.42
C ARG A 389 11.76 1.24 22.91
N HIS A 390 12.94 0.77 23.22
CA HIS A 390 13.38 0.65 24.61
C HIS A 390 13.57 2.05 25.21
N GLU A 391 13.00 2.32 26.38
CA GLU A 391 12.96 3.68 26.94
C GLU A 391 14.36 4.17 27.37
N SER A 392 15.19 3.31 28.00
CA SER A 392 16.53 3.69 28.46
C SER A 392 17.59 3.57 27.36
N GLU A 393 17.76 2.38 26.80
CA GLU A 393 18.80 2.06 25.80
C GLU A 393 18.48 2.57 24.38
N LYS A 394 17.27 3.10 24.14
CA LYS A 394 16.83 3.71 22.87
C LYS A 394 16.89 2.84 21.61
N TRP A 395 17.27 1.56 21.69
CA TRP A 395 17.17 0.64 20.55
C TRP A 395 15.71 0.35 20.20
N THR A 396 15.49 -0.01 18.94
CA THR A 396 14.17 -0.29 18.39
C THR A 396 14.06 -1.73 17.93
N ILE A 397 12.86 -2.28 18.02
CA ILE A 397 12.55 -3.63 17.59
C ILE A 397 11.21 -3.66 16.89
N ALA A 398 11.16 -4.45 15.82
CA ALA A 398 9.94 -4.79 15.12
C ALA A 398 9.65 -6.27 15.31
N CYS A 399 8.41 -6.59 15.67
CA CYS A 399 7.92 -7.94 15.89
C CYS A 399 6.61 -8.17 15.14
N LEU A 400 6.34 -9.42 14.81
CA LEU A 400 5.00 -9.85 14.41
C LEU A 400 4.27 -10.29 15.66
N LEU A 401 3.10 -9.70 15.87
CA LEU A 401 2.30 -9.88 17.07
C LEU A 401 0.98 -10.56 16.70
N ARG A 402 0.53 -11.48 17.55
CA ARG A 402 -0.75 -12.16 17.42
C ARG A 402 -1.72 -11.76 18.51
N SER A 403 -2.98 -11.58 18.12
CA SER A 403 -4.13 -11.52 19.02
C SER A 403 -5.19 -12.53 18.59
N GLU A 404 -6.08 -12.90 19.50
CA GLU A 404 -7.16 -13.85 19.29
C GLU A 404 -8.50 -13.27 19.75
N ALA A 405 -9.56 -13.54 18.99
CA ALA A 405 -10.93 -13.25 19.35
C ALA A 405 -11.81 -14.49 19.21
N ARG A 406 -12.79 -14.62 20.09
CA ARG A 406 -13.76 -15.73 20.06
C ARG A 406 -15.17 -15.17 20.03
N CYS A 407 -16.00 -15.74 19.17
CA CYS A 407 -17.42 -15.41 19.11
C CYS A 407 -18.26 -16.66 18.85
N ARG A 408 -19.59 -16.57 19.02
CA ARG A 408 -20.50 -17.66 18.64
C ARG A 408 -20.62 -17.69 17.12
N SER A 409 -20.67 -18.87 16.51
CA SER A 409 -20.77 -18.98 15.04
C SER A 409 -22.03 -18.30 14.48
N SER A 410 -23.13 -18.33 15.23
CA SER A 410 -24.39 -17.65 14.88
C SER A 410 -24.32 -16.13 14.87
N ARG A 411 -23.30 -15.53 15.49
CA ARG A 411 -23.03 -14.08 15.48
C ARG A 411 -21.77 -13.73 14.70
N CYS A 412 -21.10 -14.74 14.13
CA CYS A 412 -19.94 -14.53 13.28
C CYS A 412 -20.45 -14.19 11.87
N GLN A 413 -20.03 -13.05 11.33
CA GLN A 413 -20.29 -12.73 9.92
C GLN A 413 -19.41 -13.57 8.98
N HIS A 414 -18.42 -14.32 9.51
CA HIS A 414 -17.46 -15.14 8.76
C HIS A 414 -16.65 -14.37 7.69
N VAL A 415 -16.67 -13.03 7.75
CA VAL A 415 -15.90 -12.13 6.89
C VAL A 415 -14.76 -11.53 7.70
N PRO A 416 -13.50 -11.67 7.24
CA PRO A 416 -12.36 -11.07 7.92
C PRO A 416 -12.48 -9.54 7.93
N ASN A 417 -12.27 -8.93 9.10
CA ASN A 417 -12.17 -7.48 9.25
C ASN A 417 -10.85 -7.16 9.94
N LEU A 418 -9.83 -6.86 9.13
CA LEU A 418 -8.48 -6.55 9.60
C LEU A 418 -8.43 -5.22 10.35
N ASP A 419 -9.13 -4.20 9.86
CA ASP A 419 -9.26 -2.86 10.46
C ASP A 419 -9.67 -2.92 11.94
N ARG A 420 -10.57 -3.85 12.31
CA ARG A 420 -11.02 -4.04 13.69
C ARG A 420 -9.97 -4.61 14.62
N GLY A 421 -9.05 -5.42 14.09
CA GLY A 421 -8.10 -6.14 14.94
C GLY A 421 -7.13 -5.21 15.68
N ARG A 422 -7.01 -3.95 15.26
CA ARG A 422 -6.34 -2.89 16.01
C ARG A 422 -6.87 -2.70 17.45
N ARG A 423 -8.15 -3.00 17.68
CA ARG A 423 -8.85 -2.73 18.96
C ARG A 423 -8.44 -3.71 20.07
N PHE A 424 -7.72 -4.78 19.77
CA PHE A 424 -7.26 -5.72 20.79
C PHE A 424 -6.17 -5.10 21.68
N ASN A 425 -6.24 -5.43 22.96
CA ASN A 425 -5.31 -4.99 24.00
C ASN A 425 -4.36 -6.09 24.47
N GLN A 426 -4.54 -7.32 24.00
CA GLN A 426 -3.73 -8.48 24.34
C GLN A 426 -3.01 -8.96 23.08
N TRP A 427 -1.70 -8.83 23.08
CA TRP A 427 -0.84 -9.22 21.98
C TRP A 427 0.28 -10.11 22.48
N VAL A 428 0.66 -11.10 21.67
CA VAL A 428 1.75 -12.02 21.94
C VAL A 428 2.75 -11.95 20.79
N ALA A 429 4.04 -11.82 21.11
CA ALA A 429 5.09 -11.83 20.09
C ALA A 429 5.24 -13.24 19.48
N MET A 430 5.20 -13.32 18.15
CA MET A 430 5.31 -14.58 17.40
C MET A 430 6.62 -14.68 16.62
N ALA A 431 7.09 -13.56 16.06
CA ALA A 431 8.33 -13.49 15.31
C ALA A 431 8.98 -12.12 15.47
N ARG A 432 10.29 -12.04 15.24
CA ARG A 432 11.07 -10.81 15.22
C ARG A 432 11.49 -10.49 13.79
N LEU A 433 11.33 -9.23 13.39
CA LEU A 433 11.89 -8.70 12.15
C LEU A 433 13.33 -8.24 12.44
N TRP A 434 14.29 -9.12 12.17
CA TRP A 434 15.71 -8.83 12.40
C TRP A 434 16.19 -7.70 11.47
N GLY A 435 17.18 -6.93 11.91
CA GLY A 435 17.77 -5.85 11.12
C GLY A 435 16.89 -4.61 10.94
N TYR A 436 15.68 -4.58 11.52
CA TYR A 436 14.87 -3.36 11.54
C TYR A 436 15.60 -2.23 12.28
N GLN A 437 15.65 -1.08 11.63
CA GLN A 437 16.16 0.16 12.20
C GLN A 437 15.11 1.24 12.04
N ASN A 438 14.82 1.95 13.13
CA ASN A 438 13.91 3.09 13.06
C ASN A 438 14.58 4.25 12.34
N SER A 439 13.78 5.01 11.57
CA SER A 439 14.24 6.26 10.95
C SER A 439 14.67 7.25 12.03
N GLU A 440 15.88 7.80 11.90
CA GLU A 440 16.31 9.00 12.60
C GLU A 440 15.96 10.27 11.81
N SER A 441 15.48 10.12 10.57
CA SER A 441 15.07 11.24 9.72
C SER A 441 13.69 11.75 10.10
N SER A 442 13.36 12.97 9.66
CA SER A 442 12.01 13.55 9.79
C SER A 442 10.95 12.80 8.98
N LEU A 443 11.35 12.00 7.99
CA LEU A 443 10.42 11.20 7.19
C LEU A 443 9.89 10.01 7.99
N SER A 444 8.57 9.82 7.93
CA SER A 444 7.89 8.66 8.50
C SER A 444 8.31 7.38 7.79
N GLY A 445 8.47 6.29 8.54
CA GLY A 445 8.64 4.97 7.94
C GLY A 445 7.37 4.58 7.17
N LEU A 446 7.54 3.99 5.98
CA LEU A 446 6.43 3.54 5.14
C LEU A 446 6.34 2.02 5.24
N VAL A 447 5.18 1.50 5.60
CA VAL A 447 4.94 0.06 5.71
C VAL A 447 4.01 -0.38 4.59
N ALA A 448 4.38 -1.43 3.89
CA ALA A 448 3.54 -2.10 2.90
C ALA A 448 3.52 -3.61 3.18
N THR A 449 2.37 -4.23 2.99
CA THR A 449 2.21 -5.69 3.07
C THR A 449 1.70 -6.21 1.75
N SER A 450 2.20 -7.38 1.35
CA SER A 450 1.68 -8.05 0.15
C SER A 450 0.23 -8.53 0.37
N PRO A 451 -0.55 -8.77 -0.70
CA PRO A 451 -1.97 -9.12 -0.59
C PRO A 451 -2.28 -10.31 0.32
N ARG A 452 -1.44 -11.35 0.33
CA ARG A 452 -1.58 -12.53 1.22
C ARG A 452 -0.73 -12.44 2.48
N GLY A 453 -0.11 -11.30 2.77
CA GLY A 453 0.73 -11.09 3.95
C GLY A 453 2.03 -11.91 3.96
N LYS A 454 2.48 -12.44 2.81
CA LYS A 454 3.74 -13.19 2.70
C LYS A 454 4.98 -12.30 2.67
N ARG A 455 4.81 -10.98 2.48
CA ARG A 455 5.86 -9.98 2.50
C ARG A 455 5.45 -8.80 3.36
N ILE A 456 6.43 -8.26 4.07
CA ILE A 456 6.33 -6.96 4.72
C ILE A 456 7.52 -6.14 4.23
N ALA A 457 7.24 -4.99 3.64
CA ALA A 457 8.23 -4.03 3.23
C ALA A 457 8.16 -2.80 4.13
N ILE A 458 9.31 -2.34 4.63
CA ILE A 458 9.43 -1.09 5.36
C ILE A 458 10.48 -0.23 4.68
N ALA A 459 10.06 0.94 4.17
CA ALA A 459 10.99 1.94 3.70
C ALA A 459 11.45 2.82 4.87
N ASN A 460 12.76 2.94 5.01
CA ASN A 460 13.43 3.88 5.90
C ASN A 460 14.28 4.81 5.04
N TRP A 461 13.73 6.01 4.76
CA TRP A 461 14.36 7.04 3.92
C TRP A 461 14.74 6.54 2.52
N ASN A 462 15.99 6.11 2.33
CA ASN A 462 16.58 5.67 1.06
C ASN A 462 16.88 4.15 1.02
N VAL A 463 16.42 3.39 2.01
CA VAL A 463 16.59 1.94 2.09
C VAL A 463 15.24 1.27 2.28
N ILE A 464 14.98 0.18 1.56
CA ILE A 464 13.76 -0.61 1.71
C ILE A 464 14.14 -2.00 2.24
N TYR A 465 13.63 -2.34 3.42
CA TYR A 465 13.77 -3.68 4.01
C TYR A 465 12.54 -4.51 3.65
N ILE A 466 12.75 -5.74 3.18
CA ILE A 466 11.64 -6.66 2.86
C ILE A 466 11.85 -7.97 3.59
N TRP A 467 10.91 -8.33 4.45
CA TRP A 467 10.87 -9.62 5.12
C TRP A 467 9.90 -10.55 4.41
N ALA A 468 10.37 -11.74 4.06
CA ALA A 468 9.52 -12.82 3.58
C ALA A 468 9.10 -13.72 4.73
N LEU A 469 7.84 -14.16 4.71
CA LEU A 469 7.26 -15.01 5.73
C LEU A 469 6.14 -15.89 5.18
N ASN A 470 5.86 -16.97 5.89
CA ASN A 470 4.60 -17.68 5.83
C ASN A 470 3.72 -17.24 7.02
N PRO A 471 2.69 -16.40 6.81
CA PRO A 471 1.89 -15.86 7.91
C PRO A 471 1.03 -16.93 8.60
N GLN A 472 0.63 -17.99 7.90
CA GLN A 472 -0.11 -19.12 8.49
C GLN A 472 0.72 -19.86 9.54
N VAL A 473 1.98 -20.14 9.23
CA VAL A 473 2.89 -20.82 10.18
C VAL A 473 3.16 -19.92 11.38
N ILE A 474 3.39 -18.62 11.15
CA ILE A 474 3.72 -17.67 12.22
C ILE A 474 2.53 -17.48 13.18
N ILE A 475 1.30 -17.40 12.66
CA ILE A 475 0.12 -17.15 13.51
C ILE A 475 -0.25 -18.36 14.36
N GLU A 476 -0.03 -19.59 13.85
CA GLU A 476 -0.21 -20.82 14.63
C GLU A 476 0.85 -20.96 15.73
N GLY A 477 2.08 -20.52 15.44
CA GLY A 477 3.22 -20.58 16.37
C GLY A 477 3.61 -22.01 16.71
N GLN A 478 4.20 -22.20 17.90
CA GLN A 478 4.73 -23.50 18.37
C GLN A 478 3.70 -24.63 18.42
N GLN A 479 2.41 -24.30 18.48
CA GLN A 479 1.31 -25.26 18.53
C GLN A 479 0.82 -25.69 17.14
N GLY A 480 1.34 -25.05 16.08
CA GLY A 480 0.97 -25.33 14.70
C GLY A 480 1.52 -26.66 14.18
N LYS A 481 0.83 -27.23 13.19
CA LYS A 481 1.23 -28.50 12.56
C LYS A 481 2.55 -28.38 11.80
N GLU A 482 2.90 -27.17 11.37
CA GLU A 482 4.07 -26.87 10.55
C GLU A 482 5.13 -26.08 11.32
N TRP A 483 5.26 -26.25 12.64
CA TRP A 483 6.28 -25.52 13.43
C TRP A 483 7.72 -25.75 12.95
N GLU A 484 8.00 -26.90 12.32
CA GLU A 484 9.29 -27.20 11.69
C GLU A 484 9.55 -26.48 10.35
N TYR A 485 8.57 -25.71 9.85
CA TYR A 485 8.70 -24.95 8.61
C TYR A 485 9.89 -23.98 8.70
N TYR A 486 10.08 -23.31 9.84
CA TYR A 486 11.28 -22.49 10.08
C TYR A 486 12.37 -23.34 10.74
N PRO A 487 13.60 -23.33 10.21
CA PRO A 487 14.69 -24.13 10.75
C PRO A 487 15.24 -23.52 12.06
N GLU A 488 15.92 -24.34 12.87
CA GLU A 488 16.43 -23.94 14.19
C GLU A 488 17.40 -22.75 14.14
N ASN A 489 18.18 -22.60 13.05
CA ASN A 489 19.06 -21.44 12.86
C ASN A 489 18.32 -20.11 12.60
N MET A 490 16.99 -20.15 12.46
CA MET A 490 16.11 -18.99 12.38
C MET A 490 15.25 -18.83 13.63
N LYS A 491 15.52 -19.59 14.70
CA LYS A 491 14.84 -19.45 15.98
C LYS A 491 15.79 -18.83 16.99
N SER A 492 15.30 -17.86 17.75
CA SER A 492 15.99 -17.31 18.91
C SER A 492 16.06 -18.32 20.06
N GLU A 493 16.90 -18.05 21.06
CA GLU A 493 16.99 -18.85 22.30
C GLU A 493 15.63 -18.96 23.03
N HIS A 494 14.77 -17.96 22.87
CA HIS A 494 13.43 -17.93 23.45
C HIS A 494 12.35 -18.58 22.55
N GLY A 495 12.75 -19.20 21.44
CA GLY A 495 11.86 -19.95 20.56
C GLY A 495 11.04 -19.10 19.57
N PHE A 496 11.31 -17.79 19.45
CA PHE A 496 10.70 -16.93 18.43
C PHE A 496 11.40 -17.09 17.09
N VAL A 497 10.64 -17.02 15.99
CA VAL A 497 11.21 -16.99 14.63
C VAL A 497 11.85 -15.62 14.36
N GLU A 498 13.09 -15.61 13.90
CA GLU A 498 13.83 -14.41 13.49
C GLU A 498 13.89 -14.32 11.96
N LEU A 499 13.11 -13.41 11.40
CA LEU A 499 13.05 -13.17 9.97
C LEU A 499 14.13 -12.17 9.57
N LYS A 500 14.98 -12.55 8.62
CA LYS A 500 16.02 -11.68 8.06
C LYS A 500 15.49 -10.97 6.80
N PRO A 501 15.73 -9.66 6.64
CA PRO A 501 15.27 -8.93 5.48
C PRO A 501 16.22 -9.14 4.31
N ILE A 502 15.68 -9.00 3.11
CA ILE A 502 16.48 -8.47 2.00
C ILE A 502 16.49 -6.94 2.08
N VAL A 503 17.55 -6.34 1.57
CA VAL A 503 17.72 -4.88 1.57
C VAL A 503 17.80 -4.43 0.12
N LEU A 504 16.87 -3.56 -0.28
CA LEU A 504 16.90 -2.87 -1.56
C LEU A 504 17.42 -1.45 -1.37
N GLN A 505 18.29 -1.02 -2.27
CA GLN A 505 18.86 0.32 -2.33
C GLN A 505 18.28 1.05 -3.55
N PRO A 506 17.17 1.80 -3.39
CA PRO A 506 16.59 2.60 -4.47
C PRO A 506 17.46 3.77 -4.93
N ASP A 507 18.48 4.17 -4.16
CA ASP A 507 19.25 5.40 -4.38
C ASP A 507 18.36 6.66 -4.48
N ALA A 508 17.20 6.62 -3.84
CA ALA A 508 16.14 7.63 -3.92
C ALA A 508 15.36 7.67 -2.61
N VAL A 509 14.78 8.82 -2.28
CA VAL A 509 13.94 9.00 -1.09
C VAL A 509 12.54 8.46 -1.37
N CYS A 510 12.04 7.56 -0.52
CA CYS A 510 10.72 6.96 -0.66
C CYS A 510 9.64 7.79 0.05
N PHE A 511 8.56 8.12 -0.66
CA PHE A 511 7.41 8.89 -0.15
C PHE A 511 6.13 8.05 -0.05
N ASN A 512 6.00 7.02 -0.88
CA ASN A 512 4.89 6.06 -0.82
C ASN A 512 5.38 4.67 -1.23
N LEU A 513 4.81 3.62 -0.65
CA LEU A 513 5.23 2.24 -0.84
C LEU A 513 4.01 1.33 -0.82
N LYS A 514 3.82 0.50 -1.86
CA LYS A 514 2.73 -0.48 -1.97
C LYS A 514 3.15 -1.72 -2.73
N PHE A 515 2.56 -2.87 -2.39
CA PHE A 515 2.61 -4.05 -3.25
C PHE A 515 1.51 -3.95 -4.32
N SER A 516 1.78 -4.54 -5.48
CA SER A 516 0.75 -4.75 -6.51
C SER A 516 -0.21 -5.89 -6.12
N GLN A 517 -1.02 -6.39 -7.06
CA GLN A 517 -1.77 -7.64 -6.89
C GLN A 517 -0.86 -8.88 -6.69
N SER A 518 0.41 -8.79 -7.09
CA SER A 518 1.41 -9.86 -6.94
C SER A 518 2.16 -9.74 -5.61
N GLU A 519 2.48 -10.88 -4.99
CA GLU A 519 3.30 -10.93 -3.77
C GLU A 519 4.73 -10.43 -3.99
N ASP A 520 5.24 -10.55 -5.22
CA ASP A 520 6.64 -10.31 -5.54
C ASP A 520 6.83 -9.05 -6.39
N GLU A 521 5.85 -8.15 -6.46
CA GLU A 521 5.99 -6.87 -7.16
C GLU A 521 5.69 -5.70 -6.22
N LEU A 522 6.73 -4.89 -6.00
CA LEU A 522 6.73 -3.74 -5.10
C LEU A 522 6.82 -2.44 -5.91
N ILE A 523 5.96 -1.48 -5.58
CA ILE A 523 5.90 -0.16 -6.20
C ILE A 523 6.24 0.87 -5.14
N ALA A 524 7.21 1.74 -5.44
CA ALA A 524 7.56 2.87 -4.59
C ALA A 524 7.50 4.18 -5.37
N LEU A 525 6.95 5.21 -4.75
CA LEU A 525 7.00 6.57 -5.25
C LEU A 525 8.18 7.30 -4.60
N THR A 526 9.09 7.81 -5.43
CA THR A 526 10.37 8.36 -4.98
C THR A 526 10.65 9.74 -5.57
N ASP A 527 11.59 10.50 -4.99
CA ASP A 527 12.09 11.77 -5.56
C ASP A 527 12.70 11.62 -6.97
N ARG A 528 13.00 10.40 -7.42
CA ARG A 528 13.50 10.10 -8.77
C ARG A 528 12.47 9.52 -9.72
N GLY A 529 11.21 9.45 -9.29
CA GLY A 529 10.10 8.91 -10.06
C GLY A 529 9.43 7.71 -9.41
N LEU A 530 8.59 7.03 -10.18
CA LEU A 530 7.86 5.85 -9.76
C LEU A 530 8.69 4.60 -10.06
N MET A 531 9.12 3.91 -9.02
CA MET A 531 9.94 2.70 -9.14
C MET A 531 9.11 1.43 -8.95
N ARG A 532 9.28 0.46 -9.84
CA ARG A 532 8.72 -0.89 -9.75
C ARG A 532 9.86 -1.90 -9.60
N TRP A 533 9.82 -2.71 -8.54
CA TRP A 533 10.67 -3.88 -8.38
C TRP A 533 9.90 -5.16 -8.67
N ASP A 534 10.47 -6.00 -9.51
CA ASP A 534 10.08 -7.40 -9.67
C ASP A 534 11.03 -8.26 -8.83
N LEU A 535 10.52 -8.77 -7.71
CA LEU A 535 11.22 -9.62 -6.74
C LEU A 535 11.10 -11.10 -7.10
N GLY A 536 10.44 -11.42 -8.23
CA GLY A 536 10.19 -12.78 -8.65
C GLY A 536 11.49 -13.54 -8.97
N PRO A 537 11.46 -14.88 -8.94
CA PRO A 537 12.64 -15.72 -9.19
C PRO A 537 13.20 -15.64 -10.61
N ALA A 538 12.45 -15.03 -11.54
CA ALA A 538 12.86 -14.84 -12.93
C ALA A 538 13.64 -13.52 -13.14
N GLY A 539 13.82 -12.73 -12.09
CA GLY A 539 14.58 -11.49 -12.15
C GLY A 539 16.03 -11.72 -12.62
N LYS A 540 16.57 -10.72 -13.32
CA LYS A 540 17.93 -10.75 -13.89
C LYS A 540 18.80 -9.61 -13.39
N GLY A 541 18.30 -8.79 -12.46
CA GLY A 541 18.98 -7.61 -11.94
C GLY A 541 18.95 -6.42 -12.89
N PHE A 542 18.02 -6.40 -13.85
CA PHE A 542 17.95 -5.32 -14.84
C PHE A 542 17.50 -4.01 -14.19
N LYS A 543 18.17 -2.91 -14.52
CA LYS A 543 17.76 -1.56 -14.14
C LYS A 543 17.42 -0.78 -15.39
N VAL A 544 16.13 -0.49 -15.59
CA VAL A 544 15.61 0.17 -16.79
C VAL A 544 14.93 1.47 -16.40
N LYS A 545 15.19 2.53 -17.17
CA LYS A 545 14.45 3.80 -17.06
C LYS A 545 13.45 3.89 -18.21
N LYS A 546 12.19 4.21 -17.91
CA LYS A 546 11.11 4.37 -18.88
C LYS A 546 10.42 5.71 -18.70
N PHE A 547 9.91 6.26 -19.80
CA PHE A 547 9.04 7.42 -19.75
C PHE A 547 7.58 6.98 -19.66
N LEU A 548 6.81 7.64 -18.82
CA LEU A 548 5.36 7.48 -18.77
C LEU A 548 4.73 8.22 -19.95
N ASP A 549 3.72 7.59 -20.56
CA ASP A 549 2.86 8.28 -21.51
C ASP A 549 2.00 9.29 -20.75
N MET A 550 1.89 10.50 -21.27
CA MET A 550 1.17 11.61 -20.62
C MET A 550 0.04 12.14 -21.51
N ASP A 551 -0.07 11.61 -22.73
CA ASP A 551 -1.10 11.98 -23.68
C ASP A 551 -2.06 10.81 -23.85
N ALA A 552 -3.37 11.09 -23.88
CA ALA A 552 -4.35 10.06 -24.15
C ALA A 552 -4.21 9.59 -25.61
N LYS A 553 -3.49 8.49 -25.85
CA LYS A 553 -3.63 7.75 -27.10
C LYS A 553 -4.99 7.08 -27.09
N ILE A 554 -5.99 7.74 -27.66
CA ILE A 554 -7.26 7.11 -28.00
C ILE A 554 -6.95 6.06 -29.06
N SER A 555 -6.61 4.84 -28.65
CA SER A 555 -6.67 3.68 -29.54
C SER A 555 -8.15 3.46 -29.80
N MET A 556 -8.65 3.99 -30.92
CA MET A 556 -9.94 3.56 -31.45
C MET A 556 -9.83 2.06 -31.67
N GLY A 557 -10.43 1.28 -30.77
CA GLY A 557 -10.62 -0.14 -30.98
C GLY A 557 -11.34 -0.30 -32.31
N GLU A 558 -10.73 -1.06 -33.21
CA GLU A 558 -11.35 -1.48 -34.46
C GLU A 558 -12.72 -2.07 -34.13
N THR A 559 -13.77 -1.33 -34.46
CA THR A 559 -15.10 -1.91 -34.57
C THR A 559 -15.00 -3.02 -35.61
N SER A 560 -15.15 -4.25 -35.15
CA SER A 560 -15.36 -5.41 -35.98
C SER A 560 -16.34 -5.06 -37.09
N LYS A 561 -15.89 -5.19 -38.34
CA LYS A 561 -16.78 -5.21 -39.50
C LYS A 561 -17.78 -6.34 -39.28
N GLY A 562 -18.99 -5.97 -38.85
CA GLY A 562 -20.14 -6.84 -38.89
C GLY A 562 -20.39 -7.23 -40.34
N SER A 563 -20.19 -8.52 -40.62
CA SER A 563 -20.70 -9.18 -41.82
C SER A 563 -22.21 -8.98 -41.88
N GLY A 564 -22.69 -8.23 -42.88
CA GLY A 564 -24.11 -8.14 -43.16
C GLY A 564 -24.66 -9.50 -43.61
N PRO A 565 -25.88 -9.89 -43.20
CA PRO A 565 -26.53 -11.08 -43.73
C PRO A 565 -27.02 -10.80 -45.16
N ALA A 566 -26.74 -11.75 -46.05
CA ALA A 566 -27.27 -11.78 -47.40
C ALA A 566 -28.80 -11.90 -47.37
N VAL A 567 -29.49 -10.91 -47.94
CA VAL A 567 -30.91 -11.00 -48.28
C VAL A 567 -31.01 -11.70 -49.62
N GLY A 568 -31.28 -13.01 -49.58
CA GLY A 568 -31.74 -13.78 -50.73
C GLY A 568 -33.26 -13.64 -50.86
N THR A 569 -33.70 -12.97 -51.91
CA THR A 569 -35.10 -12.91 -52.32
C THR A 569 -35.51 -14.23 -52.96
N SER A 570 -36.45 -14.97 -52.35
CA SER A 570 -37.19 -16.05 -53.01
C SER A 570 -38.64 -15.63 -53.18
N ASN A 571 -39.00 -15.32 -54.42
CA ASN A 571 -40.37 -15.10 -54.87
C ASN A 571 -41.16 -16.42 -54.83
N LEU A 572 -42.34 -16.37 -54.22
CA LEU A 572 -43.42 -17.34 -54.41
C LEU A 572 -44.33 -16.84 -55.54
N GLN A 573 -44.75 -17.79 -56.35
CA GLN A 573 -45.59 -17.69 -57.54
C GLN A 573 -46.97 -17.06 -57.23
N ASP A 574 -47.54 -16.28 -58.15
CA ASP A 574 -48.57 -16.81 -59.05
C ASP A 574 -49.12 -15.77 -60.05
N VAL A 575 -49.27 -16.26 -61.29
CA VAL A 575 -50.38 -16.07 -62.25
C VAL A 575 -50.85 -14.65 -62.61
N GLY A 576 -50.86 -14.36 -63.92
CA GLY A 576 -51.93 -13.55 -64.50
C GLY A 576 -51.54 -12.65 -65.66
N MET A 577 -51.63 -13.20 -66.88
CA MET A 577 -51.78 -12.48 -68.14
C MET A 577 -52.87 -11.38 -68.07
N ILE A 578 -52.63 -10.20 -68.67
CA ILE A 578 -53.42 -9.57 -69.75
C ILE A 578 -53.08 -8.06 -69.86
N ASP A 579 -52.94 -7.66 -71.13
CA ASP A 579 -52.80 -6.34 -71.72
C ASP A 579 -53.66 -5.21 -71.09
N THR A 580 -53.06 -4.04 -70.86
CA THR A 580 -53.21 -2.83 -71.69
C THR A 580 -52.33 -1.70 -71.18
#